data_AF-X0VLN5-F1
#
_entry.id   AF-X0VLN5-F1
#
_cell.length_a   1.000
_cell.length_b   1.000
_cell.length_c   1.000
_cell.angle_alpha   90.00
_cell.angle_beta   90.00
_cell.angle_gamma   90.00
#
_symmetry.space_group_name_H-M   'P 1'
#
loop_
_entity.id
_entity.type
_entity.pdbx_description
1 polymer ?
#
loop_
_entity_poly.entity_id
_entity_poly.type
_entity_poly.pdbx_seq_one_letter_code
_entity_poly.pdbx_strand_id
1 'polypeptide(L)'
;MTSVISCAAPQASQPLLPQPEPPELPSEANQPSLPQPEPPELPSDEGAFDALDTETLLDIGYNEPDRVVVVKGMVVRTFYASSSKGKPTFLDFHDPYQDWFKCVIWEEDRETQEPIRDKFIEAFPPNPETYFLNKKVGVRGEINIYEGSPEIILIEPPQIWTIDELGGFSVLVTRVIDGDTIEIQGGERVRYIGIDTPETVHPLEPVEYFGQEATEKNRELVEGKRVRLEKDVEDRDEYGRLLQYVWLDDIMVNAELVR
;
A
#
# COMPACT_ATOMS: atom_id res chain seq x y z
N MET A 1 75.46 39.04 -8.64
CA MET A 1 75.65 37.93 -7.67
C MET A 1 74.30 37.23 -7.61
N THR A 2 74.05 35.98 -8.00
CA THR A 2 74.89 34.84 -8.40
C THR A 2 73.94 33.87 -9.10
N SER A 3 74.40 33.25 -10.18
CA SER A 3 73.73 32.14 -10.87
C SER A 3 73.50 30.95 -9.94
N VAL A 4 72.41 30.23 -10.15
CA VAL A 4 72.36 28.76 -9.99
C VAL A 4 71.33 28.22 -10.97
N ILE A 5 71.82 27.74 -12.12
CA ILE A 5 71.09 26.86 -13.03
C ILE A 5 71.38 25.46 -12.52
N SER A 6 70.35 24.75 -12.04
CA SER A 6 70.45 23.35 -11.64
C SER A 6 70.05 22.47 -12.81
N CYS A 7 70.99 21.67 -13.29
CA CYS A 7 70.76 20.58 -14.24
C CYS A 7 70.07 19.41 -13.52
N ALA A 8 68.98 18.90 -14.09
CA ALA A 8 68.44 17.58 -13.75
C ALA A 8 68.34 16.74 -15.03
N ALA A 9 68.91 15.54 -14.98
CA ALA A 9 69.02 14.56 -16.07
C ALA A 9 67.65 13.95 -16.44
N PRO A 10 67.47 13.48 -17.69
CA PRO A 10 66.24 12.81 -18.10
C PRO A 10 66.14 11.42 -17.45
N GLN A 11 65.06 11.16 -16.72
CA GLN A 11 64.74 9.83 -16.20
C GLN A 11 64.30 8.93 -17.35
N ALA A 12 64.90 7.73 -17.44
CA ALA A 12 64.57 6.70 -18.39
C ALA A 12 63.18 6.11 -18.08
N SER A 13 62.28 6.11 -19.08
CA SER A 13 60.98 5.45 -19.00
C SER A 13 61.14 3.94 -18.88
N GLN A 14 60.66 3.37 -17.78
CA GLN A 14 60.55 1.91 -17.64
C GLN A 14 59.39 1.39 -18.52
N PRO A 15 59.53 0.21 -19.14
CA PRO A 15 58.45 -0.37 -19.93
C PRO A 15 57.33 -0.86 -19.01
N LEU A 16 56.09 -0.49 -19.32
CA LEU A 16 54.88 -0.95 -18.64
C LEU A 16 54.72 -2.47 -18.84
N LEU A 17 54.57 -3.20 -17.74
CA LEU A 17 54.21 -4.62 -17.77
C LEU A 17 52.76 -4.79 -18.25
N PRO A 18 52.45 -5.83 -19.05
CA PRO A 18 51.08 -6.10 -19.49
C PRO A 18 50.21 -6.49 -18.29
N GLN A 19 49.04 -5.87 -18.19
CA GLN A 19 48.04 -6.20 -17.17
C GLN A 19 47.34 -7.53 -17.54
N PRO A 20 47.01 -8.40 -16.56
CA PRO A 20 46.26 -9.62 -16.84
C PRO A 20 44.85 -9.27 -17.31
N GLU A 21 44.37 -9.96 -18.35
CA GLU A 21 42.99 -9.81 -18.81
C GLU A 21 42.00 -10.31 -17.74
N PRO A 22 40.85 -9.62 -17.57
CA PRO A 22 39.85 -10.02 -16.60
C PRO A 22 39.21 -11.36 -16.99
N PRO A 23 38.79 -12.18 -16.02
CA PRO A 23 38.19 -13.48 -16.29
C PRO A 23 36.86 -13.31 -17.05
N GLU A 24 36.69 -14.07 -18.13
CA GLU A 24 35.42 -14.14 -18.86
C GLU A 24 34.31 -14.68 -17.95
N LEU A 25 33.20 -13.94 -17.84
CA LEU A 25 32.01 -14.38 -17.12
C LEU A 25 31.34 -15.52 -17.90
N PRO A 26 30.87 -16.58 -17.22
CA PRO A 26 30.22 -17.70 -17.90
C PRO A 26 28.89 -17.27 -18.55
N SER A 27 28.65 -17.73 -19.77
CA SER A 27 27.45 -17.43 -20.56
C SER A 27 26.15 -17.86 -19.87
N GLU A 28 25.16 -16.98 -19.84
CA GLU A 28 23.84 -17.11 -19.17
C GLU A 28 22.99 -18.33 -19.59
N ALA A 29 23.37 -19.08 -20.61
CA ALA A 29 22.47 -20.04 -21.27
C ALA A 29 22.24 -21.37 -20.54
N ASN A 30 22.66 -21.54 -19.27
CA ASN A 30 22.52 -22.85 -18.61
C ASN A 30 22.31 -22.80 -17.08
N GLN A 31 21.57 -21.81 -16.59
CA GLN A 31 21.03 -21.88 -15.23
C GLN A 31 19.65 -22.57 -15.27
N PRO A 32 19.41 -23.63 -14.48
CA PRO A 32 18.07 -24.16 -14.33
C PRO A 32 17.20 -23.06 -13.72
N SER A 33 16.12 -22.70 -14.41
CA SER A 33 15.11 -21.78 -13.89
C SER A 33 14.61 -22.33 -12.56
N LEU A 34 14.84 -21.58 -11.48
CA LEU A 34 14.29 -21.90 -10.17
C LEU A 34 12.77 -22.02 -10.32
N PRO A 35 12.12 -23.04 -9.74
CA PRO A 35 10.67 -23.06 -9.67
C PRO A 35 10.24 -21.77 -8.97
N GLN A 36 9.54 -20.91 -9.72
CA GLN A 36 8.94 -19.70 -9.18
C GLN A 36 8.00 -20.16 -8.06
N PRO A 37 8.13 -19.65 -6.82
CA PRO A 37 7.14 -19.93 -5.80
C PRO A 37 5.76 -19.50 -6.33
N GLU A 38 4.77 -20.38 -6.22
CA GLU A 38 3.39 -19.99 -6.54
C GLU A 38 3.03 -18.77 -5.68
N PRO A 39 2.37 -17.74 -6.25
CA PRO A 39 2.00 -16.54 -5.50
C PRO A 39 1.22 -16.94 -4.24
N PRO A 40 1.52 -16.34 -3.08
CA PRO A 40 0.74 -16.58 -1.88
C PRO A 40 -0.68 -16.09 -2.12
N GLU A 41 -1.65 -16.99 -2.00
CA GLU A 41 -3.07 -16.64 -2.12
C GLU A 41 -3.37 -15.38 -1.31
N LEU A 42 -4.12 -14.44 -1.93
CA LEU A 42 -4.77 -13.28 -1.29
C LEU A 42 -5.09 -13.57 0.16
N PRO A 43 -4.92 -12.60 1.09
CA PRO A 43 -5.16 -12.83 2.51
C PRO A 43 -6.45 -13.63 2.65
N SER A 44 -6.28 -14.92 2.92
CA SER A 44 -7.39 -15.84 3.01
C SER A 44 -8.25 -15.32 4.16
N ASP A 45 -9.52 -15.67 4.19
CA ASP A 45 -10.38 -15.32 5.32
C ASP A 45 -9.82 -15.82 6.68
N GLU A 46 -8.71 -16.58 6.70
CA GLU A 46 -7.91 -16.92 7.88
C GLU A 46 -7.28 -15.68 8.54
N GLY A 47 -8.05 -15.04 9.42
CA GLY A 47 -7.61 -13.92 10.26
C GLY A 47 -8.51 -12.70 10.23
N ALA A 48 -9.54 -12.72 9.37
CA ALA A 48 -10.59 -11.70 9.37
C ALA A 48 -11.76 -12.14 10.25
N PHE A 49 -12.19 -11.26 11.15
CA PHE A 49 -13.34 -11.47 12.02
C PHE A 49 -14.61 -10.90 11.39
N ASP A 50 -15.75 -11.53 11.64
CA ASP A 50 -17.05 -10.97 11.26
C ASP A 50 -17.41 -9.83 12.23
N ALA A 51 -17.84 -8.68 11.71
CA ALA A 51 -18.33 -7.56 12.50
C ALA A 51 -19.52 -7.92 13.41
N LEU A 52 -20.24 -9.00 13.09
CA LEU A 52 -21.34 -9.53 13.89
C LEU A 52 -20.88 -10.50 14.99
N ASP A 53 -19.62 -10.94 14.99
CA ASP A 53 -19.07 -11.81 16.02
C ASP A 53 -18.61 -11.01 17.25
N THR A 54 -19.59 -10.42 17.95
CA THR A 54 -19.33 -9.53 19.09
C THR A 54 -18.58 -10.24 20.23
N GLU A 55 -18.82 -11.53 20.47
CA GLU A 55 -18.15 -12.28 21.54
C GLU A 55 -16.64 -12.35 21.30
N THR A 56 -16.22 -12.74 20.09
CA THR A 56 -14.81 -12.80 19.72
C THR A 56 -14.16 -11.42 19.75
N LEU A 57 -14.84 -10.39 19.27
CA LEU A 57 -14.31 -9.02 19.27
C LEU A 57 -14.14 -8.47 20.69
N LEU A 58 -15.06 -8.79 21.61
CA LEU A 58 -14.93 -8.45 23.03
C LEU A 58 -13.77 -9.20 23.68
N ASP A 59 -13.62 -10.50 23.40
CA ASP A 59 -12.51 -11.31 23.93
C ASP A 59 -11.15 -10.72 23.53
N ILE A 60 -10.98 -10.37 22.25
CA ILE A 60 -9.78 -9.71 21.74
C ILE A 60 -9.59 -8.34 22.41
N GLY A 61 -10.62 -7.49 22.44
CA GLY A 61 -10.50 -6.14 23.02
C GLY A 61 -10.17 -6.13 24.52
N TYR A 62 -10.57 -7.16 25.27
CA TYR A 62 -10.23 -7.28 26.69
C TYR A 62 -8.88 -7.96 26.94
N ASN A 63 -8.52 -8.98 26.15
CA ASN A 63 -7.37 -9.84 26.43
C ASN A 63 -6.13 -9.52 25.57
N GLU A 64 -6.30 -8.85 24.44
CA GLU A 64 -5.26 -8.54 23.45
C GLU A 64 -5.40 -7.10 22.91
N PRO A 65 -5.35 -6.05 23.77
CA PRO A 65 -5.69 -4.68 23.38
C PRO A 65 -4.81 -4.09 22.27
N ASP A 66 -3.54 -4.50 22.20
CA ASP A 66 -2.59 -4.02 21.17
C ASP A 66 -2.63 -4.87 19.88
N ARG A 67 -3.54 -5.85 19.80
CA ARG A 67 -3.64 -6.72 18.63
C ARG A 67 -4.37 -6.00 17.51
N VAL A 68 -3.64 -5.77 16.42
CA VAL A 68 -4.23 -5.32 15.17
C VAL A 68 -4.94 -6.48 14.47
N VAL A 69 -6.21 -6.30 14.18
CA VAL A 69 -7.05 -7.31 13.50
C VAL A 69 -7.69 -6.74 12.25
N VAL A 70 -8.28 -7.62 11.43
CA VAL A 70 -9.17 -7.24 10.34
C VAL A 70 -10.59 -7.65 10.71
N VAL A 71 -11.54 -6.72 10.63
CA VAL A 71 -12.97 -6.96 10.84
C VAL A 71 -13.71 -6.69 9.53
N LYS A 72 -14.52 -7.64 9.07
CA LYS A 72 -15.29 -7.55 7.83
C LYS A 72 -16.78 -7.49 8.17
N GLY A 73 -17.52 -6.63 7.48
CA GLY A 73 -18.97 -6.58 7.67
C GLY A 73 -19.65 -5.60 6.75
N MET A 74 -20.98 -5.59 6.77
CA MET A 74 -21.79 -4.61 6.03
C MET A 74 -22.08 -3.41 6.93
N VAL A 75 -21.78 -2.21 6.45
CA VAL A 75 -22.20 -0.98 7.14
C VAL A 75 -23.68 -0.76 6.85
N VAL A 76 -24.52 -0.94 7.86
CA VAL A 76 -25.99 -0.85 7.73
C VAL A 76 -26.52 0.52 8.17
N ARG A 77 -25.76 1.25 8.97
CA ARG A 77 -26.12 2.59 9.45
C ARG A 77 -24.87 3.45 9.60
N THR A 78 -25.03 4.73 9.29
CA THR A 78 -23.97 5.73 9.45
C THR A 78 -24.53 7.01 10.05
N PHE A 79 -23.76 7.68 10.91
CA PHE A 79 -24.20 8.92 11.52
C PHE A 79 -23.04 9.86 11.86
N TYR A 80 -23.05 11.08 11.34
CA TYR A 80 -22.13 12.14 11.75
C TYR A 80 -22.76 12.99 12.86
N ALA A 81 -22.25 12.84 14.08
CA ALA A 81 -22.74 13.52 15.27
C ALA A 81 -22.16 14.95 15.37
N SER A 82 -22.43 15.80 14.39
CA SER A 82 -21.88 17.16 14.26
C SER A 82 -22.13 18.10 15.45
N SER A 83 -23.15 17.81 16.26
CA SER A 83 -23.52 18.58 17.47
C SER A 83 -22.91 18.02 18.76
N SER A 84 -22.24 16.87 18.70
CA SER A 84 -21.59 16.21 19.84
C SER A 84 -20.15 16.66 20.00
N LYS A 85 -19.62 16.57 21.23
CA LYS A 85 -18.20 16.84 21.50
C LYS A 85 -17.31 15.89 20.69
N GLY A 86 -16.32 16.43 19.98
CA GLY A 86 -15.43 15.69 19.08
C GLY A 86 -16.05 15.30 17.73
N LYS A 87 -17.35 15.59 17.54
CA LYS A 87 -18.12 15.35 16.32
C LYS A 87 -17.79 14.02 15.62
N PRO A 88 -17.97 12.87 16.29
CA PRO A 88 -17.64 11.58 15.70
C PRO A 88 -18.57 11.24 14.53
N THR A 89 -18.02 10.57 13.52
CA THR A 89 -18.76 9.84 12.49
C THR A 89 -18.76 8.36 12.86
N PHE A 90 -19.94 7.77 12.97
CA PHE A 90 -20.14 6.36 13.27
C PHE A 90 -20.44 5.57 12.00
N LEU A 91 -19.82 4.40 11.87
CA LEU A 91 -20.15 3.36 10.90
C LEU A 91 -20.59 2.11 11.68
N ASP A 92 -21.88 1.82 11.66
CA ASP A 92 -22.49 0.74 12.43
C ASP A 92 -22.76 -0.47 11.54
N PHE A 93 -22.46 -1.66 12.08
CA PHE A 93 -22.54 -2.94 11.36
C PHE A 93 -23.80 -3.76 11.70
N HIS A 94 -24.63 -3.28 12.63
CA HIS A 94 -25.88 -3.92 13.03
C HIS A 94 -26.97 -2.89 13.34
N ASP A 95 -28.24 -3.28 13.23
CA ASP A 95 -29.41 -2.51 13.65
C ASP A 95 -30.37 -3.42 14.44
N PRO A 96 -30.56 -3.23 15.76
CA PRO A 96 -30.10 -2.11 16.58
C PRO A 96 -28.58 -2.08 16.79
N TYR A 97 -28.00 -0.88 16.90
CA TYR A 97 -26.54 -0.68 16.95
C TYR A 97 -25.94 -0.78 18.37
N GLN A 98 -26.75 -0.79 19.43
CA GLN A 98 -26.22 -0.83 20.81
C GLN A 98 -25.53 -2.18 21.09
N ASP A 99 -24.38 -2.14 21.75
CA ASP A 99 -23.55 -3.30 22.13
C ASP A 99 -22.85 -4.02 20.97
N TRP A 100 -23.04 -3.57 19.73
CA TRP A 100 -22.41 -4.15 18.53
C TRP A 100 -21.13 -3.42 18.16
N PHE A 101 -20.32 -4.10 17.35
CA PHE A 101 -19.14 -3.51 16.73
C PHE A 101 -19.48 -2.29 15.89
N LYS A 102 -18.66 -1.24 16.04
CA LYS A 102 -18.75 -0.01 15.26
C LYS A 102 -17.37 0.54 14.93
N CYS A 103 -17.29 1.32 13.87
CA CYS A 103 -16.11 2.14 13.59
C CYS A 103 -16.40 3.61 13.87
N VAL A 104 -15.39 4.32 14.37
CA VAL A 104 -15.48 5.73 14.74
C VAL A 104 -14.40 6.53 14.02
N ILE A 105 -14.81 7.55 13.27
CA ILE A 105 -13.93 8.56 12.68
C ILE A 105 -14.16 9.88 13.43
N TRP A 106 -13.17 10.37 14.16
CA TRP A 106 -13.26 11.65 14.85
C TRP A 106 -13.06 12.83 13.89
N GLU A 107 -13.57 14.02 14.26
CA GLU A 107 -13.31 15.24 13.47
C GLU A 107 -11.81 15.53 13.37
N GLU A 108 -11.15 15.54 14.53
CA GLU A 108 -9.74 15.88 14.70
C GLU A 108 -9.12 14.91 15.72
N ASP A 109 -7.81 14.70 15.60
CA ASP A 109 -7.02 14.05 16.63
C ASP A 109 -7.00 14.90 17.91
N ARG A 110 -7.10 14.25 19.07
CA ARG A 110 -7.22 14.96 20.35
C ARG A 110 -5.93 15.59 20.83
N GLU A 111 -4.79 15.09 20.38
CA GLU A 111 -3.46 15.53 20.80
C GLU A 111 -2.83 16.44 19.76
N THR A 112 -2.87 16.03 18.49
CA THR A 112 -2.19 16.74 17.39
C THR A 112 -3.08 17.79 16.73
N GLN A 113 -4.40 17.76 16.97
CA GLN A 113 -5.41 18.57 16.28
C GLN A 113 -5.45 18.34 14.76
N GLU A 114 -4.91 17.21 14.30
CA GLU A 114 -4.92 16.87 12.89
C GLU A 114 -6.35 16.58 12.41
N PRO A 115 -6.79 17.09 11.24
CA PRO A 115 -8.17 16.95 10.77
C PRO A 115 -8.43 15.55 10.20
N ILE A 116 -8.61 14.56 11.07
CA ILE A 116 -8.86 13.17 10.72
C ILE A 116 -10.02 13.06 9.72
N ARG A 117 -11.18 13.65 10.02
CA ARG A 117 -12.37 13.50 9.17
C ARG A 117 -12.17 14.03 7.76
N ASP A 118 -11.39 15.10 7.60
CA ASP A 118 -11.13 15.69 6.27
C ASP A 118 -10.33 14.73 5.38
N LYS A 119 -9.36 13.99 5.94
CA LYS A 119 -8.65 12.91 5.22
C LYS A 119 -9.64 11.89 4.61
N PHE A 120 -10.66 11.51 5.39
CA PHE A 120 -11.69 10.56 4.92
C PHE A 120 -12.63 11.17 3.89
N ILE A 121 -12.93 12.47 3.95
CA ILE A 121 -13.72 13.15 2.90
C ILE A 121 -12.95 13.16 1.58
N GLU A 122 -11.66 13.50 1.64
CA GLU A 122 -10.79 13.55 0.48
C GLU A 122 -10.62 12.16 -0.16
N ALA A 123 -10.39 11.14 0.66
CA ALA A 123 -10.26 9.76 0.20
C ALA A 123 -11.59 9.15 -0.29
N PHE A 124 -12.70 9.47 0.38
CA PHE A 124 -14.00 8.81 0.17
C PHE A 124 -15.13 9.83 -0.05
N PRO A 125 -15.14 10.54 -1.19
CA PRO A 125 -16.15 11.54 -1.49
C PRO A 125 -17.54 10.92 -1.71
N PRO A 126 -18.64 11.63 -1.38
CA PRO A 126 -18.68 13.02 -0.92
C PRO A 126 -18.30 13.18 0.57
N ASN A 127 -18.35 12.10 1.35
CA ASN A 127 -18.05 12.03 2.77
C ASN A 127 -18.11 10.54 3.21
N PRO A 128 -17.52 10.17 4.36
CA PRO A 128 -17.48 8.77 4.78
C PRO A 128 -18.85 8.15 5.06
N GLU A 129 -19.82 8.90 5.62
CA GLU A 129 -21.14 8.36 5.92
C GLU A 129 -21.90 7.94 4.66
N THR A 130 -21.94 8.79 3.64
CA THR A 130 -22.59 8.45 2.38
C THR A 130 -21.78 7.43 1.59
N TYR A 131 -20.45 7.50 1.65
CA TYR A 131 -19.61 6.58 0.89
C TYR A 131 -19.69 5.14 1.39
N PHE A 132 -19.70 4.89 2.70
CA PHE A 132 -19.65 3.54 3.25
C PHE A 132 -21.03 2.92 3.51
N LEU A 133 -22.09 3.71 3.58
CA LEU A 133 -23.45 3.19 3.78
C LEU A 133 -23.82 2.11 2.75
N ASN A 134 -24.33 0.98 3.23
CA ASN A 134 -24.71 -0.21 2.45
C ASN A 134 -23.56 -0.88 1.68
N LYS A 135 -22.30 -0.63 2.04
CA LYS A 135 -21.15 -1.35 1.48
C LYS A 135 -20.66 -2.41 2.45
N LYS A 136 -20.22 -3.53 1.89
CA LYS A 136 -19.37 -4.47 2.62
C LYS A 136 -17.98 -3.85 2.70
N VAL A 137 -17.42 -3.81 3.90
CA VAL A 137 -16.12 -3.20 4.15
C VAL A 137 -15.24 -4.17 4.95
N GLY A 138 -13.95 -4.03 4.77
CA GLY A 138 -12.95 -4.56 5.69
C GLY A 138 -12.31 -3.39 6.43
N VAL A 139 -12.05 -3.60 7.71
CA VAL A 139 -11.48 -2.60 8.61
C VAL A 139 -10.29 -3.20 9.33
N ARG A 140 -9.15 -2.52 9.32
CA ARG A 140 -7.93 -2.92 10.04
C ARG A 140 -7.64 -1.94 11.17
N GLY A 141 -7.47 -2.46 12.38
CA GLY A 141 -7.13 -1.66 13.55
C GLY A 141 -7.13 -2.46 14.84
N GLU A 142 -6.85 -1.77 15.94
CA GLU A 142 -6.94 -2.30 17.30
C GLU A 142 -8.37 -2.18 17.81
N ILE A 143 -8.86 -3.23 18.48
CA ILE A 143 -10.17 -3.21 19.10
C ILE A 143 -10.08 -2.48 20.44
N ASN A 144 -10.82 -1.39 20.54
CA ASN A 144 -11.06 -0.67 21.79
C ASN A 144 -12.43 -1.07 22.35
N ILE A 145 -12.56 -1.15 23.67
CA ILE A 145 -13.85 -1.37 24.33
C ILE A 145 -14.37 -0.05 24.91
N TYR A 146 -15.48 0.44 24.37
CA TYR A 146 -16.14 1.66 24.83
C TYR A 146 -17.56 1.36 25.30
N GLU A 147 -17.86 1.66 26.56
CA GLU A 147 -19.15 1.38 27.20
C GLU A 147 -19.63 -0.08 27.04
N GLY A 148 -18.68 -1.02 26.93
CA GLY A 148 -18.96 -2.45 26.77
C GLY A 148 -19.17 -2.91 25.33
N SER A 149 -19.06 -2.02 24.34
CA SER A 149 -19.09 -2.37 22.92
C SER A 149 -17.68 -2.34 22.31
N PRO A 150 -17.33 -3.28 21.41
CA PRO A 150 -16.08 -3.21 20.68
C PRO A 150 -16.13 -2.12 19.59
N GLU A 151 -15.03 -1.41 19.38
CA GLU A 151 -14.91 -0.40 18.33
C GLU A 151 -13.48 -0.32 17.78
N ILE A 152 -13.38 0.03 16.49
CA ILE A 152 -12.09 0.45 15.89
C ILE A 152 -12.16 1.96 15.62
N ILE A 153 -11.15 2.68 16.10
CA ILE A 153 -10.96 4.09 15.79
C ILE A 153 -10.18 4.20 14.48
N LEU A 154 -10.76 4.91 13.52
CA LEU A 154 -10.18 5.15 12.20
C LEU A 154 -9.52 6.53 12.19
N ILE A 155 -8.22 6.53 11.96
CA ILE A 155 -7.33 7.70 11.95
C ILE A 155 -6.84 7.97 10.52
N GLU A 156 -6.52 6.90 9.78
CA GLU A 156 -6.04 6.98 8.40
C GLU A 156 -7.01 6.27 7.44
N PRO A 157 -7.31 6.86 6.26
CA PRO A 157 -8.17 6.25 5.25
C PRO A 157 -7.89 4.78 4.88
N PRO A 158 -6.63 4.32 4.79
CA PRO A 158 -6.31 2.93 4.43
C PRO A 158 -6.74 1.89 5.45
N GLN A 159 -7.10 2.30 6.67
CA GLN A 159 -7.65 1.40 7.68
C GLN A 159 -9.00 0.80 7.27
N ILE A 160 -9.68 1.35 6.26
CA ILE A 160 -10.96 0.85 5.78
C ILE A 160 -10.97 0.77 4.25
N TRP A 161 -11.52 -0.33 3.73
CA TRP A 161 -11.68 -0.54 2.29
C TRP A 161 -13.02 -1.20 2.00
N THR A 162 -13.47 -1.08 0.75
CA THR A 162 -14.67 -1.78 0.27
C THR A 162 -14.32 -3.20 -0.16
N ILE A 163 -15.18 -4.15 0.16
CA ILE A 163 -15.10 -5.53 -0.31
C ILE A 163 -16.12 -5.68 -1.44
N ASP A 164 -15.70 -6.19 -2.59
CA ASP A 164 -16.60 -6.42 -3.73
C ASP A 164 -17.42 -7.71 -3.60
N GLU A 165 -18.33 -7.92 -4.56
CA GLU A 165 -19.27 -9.05 -4.57
C GLU A 165 -18.58 -10.42 -4.72
N LEU A 166 -17.33 -10.46 -5.21
CA LEU A 166 -16.52 -11.68 -5.30
C LEU A 166 -15.82 -12.01 -3.97
N GLY A 167 -16.03 -11.18 -2.92
CA GLY A 167 -15.40 -11.34 -1.63
C GLY A 167 -13.95 -10.86 -1.59
N GLY A 168 -13.46 -10.26 -2.68
CA GLY A 168 -12.10 -9.75 -2.80
C GLY A 168 -11.92 -8.36 -2.18
N PHE A 169 -10.72 -8.10 -1.68
CA PHE A 169 -10.25 -6.74 -1.41
C PHE A 169 -10.19 -5.99 -2.75
N SER A 170 -10.95 -4.92 -2.95
CA SER A 170 -10.76 -4.05 -4.12
C SER A 170 -10.76 -2.57 -3.77
N VAL A 171 -9.78 -1.87 -4.34
CA VAL A 171 -9.52 -0.45 -4.10
C VAL A 171 -9.46 0.28 -5.43
N LEU A 172 -9.97 1.51 -5.46
CA LEU A 172 -9.91 2.36 -6.64
C LEU A 172 -8.49 2.89 -6.82
N VAL A 173 -7.94 2.82 -8.03
CA VAL A 173 -6.68 3.49 -8.38
C VAL A 173 -6.98 4.95 -8.70
N THR A 174 -6.46 5.87 -7.88
CA THR A 174 -6.68 7.31 -8.04
C THR A 174 -5.72 7.92 -9.05
N ARG A 175 -4.49 7.38 -9.14
CA ARG A 175 -3.45 7.90 -10.03
C ARG A 175 -2.40 6.85 -10.32
N VAL A 176 -1.86 6.85 -11.55
CA VAL A 176 -0.62 6.11 -11.87
C VAL A 176 0.59 7.03 -11.76
N ILE A 177 1.58 6.62 -10.95
CA ILE A 177 2.80 7.39 -10.70
C ILE A 177 3.83 7.08 -11.79
N ASP A 178 4.12 5.79 -12.02
CA ASP A 178 5.01 5.27 -13.06
C ASP A 178 4.58 3.85 -13.50
N GLY A 179 5.48 3.12 -14.16
CA GLY A 179 5.19 1.80 -14.74
C GLY A 179 4.93 0.70 -13.71
N ASP A 180 5.37 0.85 -12.46
CA ASP A 180 5.19 -0.14 -11.39
C ASP A 180 4.58 0.43 -10.10
N THR A 181 4.34 1.74 -10.04
CA THR A 181 3.84 2.41 -8.86
C THR A 181 2.52 3.12 -9.14
N ILE A 182 1.53 2.85 -8.30
CA ILE A 182 0.21 3.50 -8.32
C ILE A 182 -0.13 4.13 -6.98
N GLU A 183 -1.03 5.11 -7.02
CA GLU A 183 -1.71 5.63 -5.86
C GLU A 183 -3.14 5.11 -5.84
N ILE A 184 -3.55 4.59 -4.69
CA ILE A 184 -4.88 4.03 -4.48
C ILE A 184 -5.72 4.96 -3.61
N GLN A 185 -7.03 4.75 -3.65
CA GLN A 185 -7.97 5.44 -2.81
C GLN A 185 -7.60 5.26 -1.33
N GLY A 186 -7.49 6.39 -0.64
CA GLY A 186 -6.90 6.46 0.71
C GLY A 186 -5.50 7.06 0.74
N GLY A 187 -4.90 7.37 -0.41
CA GLY A 187 -3.61 8.08 -0.53
C GLY A 187 -2.39 7.18 -0.40
N GLU A 188 -2.58 5.87 -0.28
CA GLU A 188 -1.49 4.91 -0.21
C GLU A 188 -0.84 4.71 -1.56
N ARG A 189 0.47 4.47 -1.54
CA ARG A 189 1.23 4.09 -2.73
C ARG A 189 1.47 2.61 -2.73
N VAL A 190 1.21 1.99 -3.87
CA VAL A 190 1.41 0.56 -4.10
C VAL A 190 2.50 0.41 -5.15
N ARG A 191 3.56 -0.34 -4.82
CA ARG A 191 4.60 -0.78 -5.73
C ARG A 191 4.37 -2.24 -6.13
N TYR A 192 4.48 -2.49 -7.42
CA TYR A 192 4.20 -3.80 -8.01
C TYR A 192 5.33 -4.76 -7.70
N ILE A 193 5.00 -5.91 -7.12
CA ILE A 193 6.00 -6.94 -6.82
C ILE A 193 6.50 -7.56 -8.13
N GLY A 194 7.82 -7.77 -8.21
CA GLY A 194 8.46 -8.47 -9.32
C GLY A 194 8.52 -7.68 -10.63
N ILE A 195 8.21 -6.38 -10.60
CA ILE A 195 8.40 -5.46 -11.72
C ILE A 195 9.39 -4.40 -11.29
N ASP A 196 10.40 -4.20 -12.14
CA ASP A 196 11.29 -3.06 -12.04
C ASP A 196 11.14 -2.28 -13.33
N THR A 197 10.37 -1.19 -13.28
CA THR A 197 10.30 -0.27 -14.42
C THR A 197 11.37 0.81 -14.28
N PRO A 198 11.99 1.22 -15.39
CA PRO A 198 12.90 2.35 -15.36
C PRO A 198 12.20 3.60 -14.82
N GLU A 199 12.72 4.17 -13.73
CA GLU A 199 12.12 5.34 -13.11
C GLU A 199 12.11 6.53 -14.08
N THR A 200 10.91 6.98 -14.46
CA THR A 200 10.72 8.11 -15.40
C THR A 200 10.99 9.48 -14.79
N VAL A 201 11.15 9.56 -13.46
CA VAL A 201 11.15 10.82 -12.69
C VAL A 201 12.47 11.12 -11.98
N HIS A 202 13.49 10.29 -12.11
CA HIS A 202 14.76 10.53 -11.42
C HIS A 202 15.51 11.73 -12.06
N PRO A 203 15.76 12.84 -11.34
CA PRO A 203 16.30 14.08 -11.92
C PRO A 203 17.76 13.97 -12.37
N LEU A 204 18.43 12.85 -12.07
CA LEU A 204 19.83 12.60 -12.35
C LEU A 204 20.06 11.47 -13.35
N GLU A 205 19.01 10.75 -13.75
CA GLU A 205 19.12 9.64 -14.71
C GLU A 205 18.43 10.01 -16.04
N PRO A 206 19.00 9.61 -17.19
CA PRO A 206 18.33 9.80 -18.47
C PRO A 206 17.02 9.00 -18.48
N VAL A 207 15.92 9.61 -18.92
CA VAL A 207 14.64 8.93 -19.15
C VAL A 207 14.91 7.70 -20.01
N GLU A 208 14.82 6.51 -19.43
CA GLU A 208 15.07 5.29 -20.19
C GLU A 208 13.94 5.09 -21.21
N TYR A 209 14.32 4.56 -22.38
CA TYR A 209 13.51 4.53 -23.61
C TYR A 209 12.13 3.85 -23.49
N PHE A 210 11.84 3.18 -22.38
CA PHE A 210 10.59 2.43 -22.15
C PHE A 210 9.78 2.88 -20.91
N GLY A 211 10.30 3.77 -20.07
CA GLY A 211 9.61 4.16 -18.83
C GLY A 211 8.29 4.90 -19.09
N GLN A 212 8.25 5.75 -20.13
CA GLN A 212 7.04 6.48 -20.50
C GLN A 212 5.96 5.55 -21.08
N GLU A 213 6.35 4.61 -21.95
CA GLU A 213 5.44 3.62 -22.54
C GLU A 213 4.84 2.70 -21.45
N ALA A 214 5.68 2.23 -20.51
CA ALA A 214 5.22 1.43 -19.37
C ALA A 214 4.23 2.19 -18.49
N THR A 215 4.50 3.48 -18.21
CA THR A 215 3.61 4.33 -17.43
C THR A 215 2.28 4.56 -18.14
N GLU A 216 2.29 4.81 -19.44
CA GLU A 216 1.06 4.99 -20.25
C GLU A 216 0.25 3.69 -20.32
N LYS A 217 0.90 2.56 -20.53
CA LYS A 217 0.25 1.24 -20.52
C LYS A 217 -0.38 0.94 -19.15
N ASN A 218 0.34 1.19 -18.06
CA ASN A 218 -0.18 1.01 -16.71
C ASN A 218 -1.41 1.91 -16.48
N ARG A 219 -1.32 3.18 -16.89
CA ARG A 219 -2.43 4.13 -16.83
C ARG A 219 -3.68 3.62 -17.56
N GLU A 220 -3.54 3.12 -18.78
CA GLU A 220 -4.66 2.53 -19.54
C GLU A 220 -5.27 1.30 -18.84
N LEU A 221 -4.43 0.49 -18.20
CA LEU A 221 -4.85 -0.72 -17.52
C LEU A 221 -5.62 -0.40 -16.23
N VAL A 222 -5.11 0.48 -15.37
CA VAL A 222 -5.64 0.57 -13.99
C VAL A 222 -6.18 1.93 -13.56
N GLU A 223 -5.80 3.05 -14.20
CA GLU A 223 -6.19 4.38 -13.69
C GLU A 223 -7.72 4.56 -13.69
N GLY A 224 -8.27 4.99 -12.54
CA GLY A 224 -9.71 5.17 -12.36
C GLY A 224 -10.51 3.86 -12.26
N LYS A 225 -9.84 2.70 -12.21
CA LYS A 225 -10.48 1.38 -12.06
C LYS A 225 -10.27 0.81 -10.67
N ARG A 226 -11.12 -0.14 -10.28
CA ARG A 226 -10.95 -0.90 -9.03
C ARG A 226 -10.06 -2.09 -9.31
N VAL A 227 -9.01 -2.23 -8.51
CA VAL A 227 -8.05 -3.33 -8.59
C VAL A 227 -8.05 -4.09 -7.27
N ARG A 228 -7.74 -5.38 -7.35
CA ARG A 228 -7.46 -6.22 -6.20
C ARG A 228 -5.97 -6.25 -5.94
N LEU A 229 -5.61 -6.12 -4.67
CA LEU A 229 -4.22 -6.12 -4.20
C LEU A 229 -3.94 -7.41 -3.46
N GLU A 230 -2.83 -8.06 -3.80
CA GLU A 230 -2.38 -9.31 -3.22
C GLU A 230 -0.96 -9.16 -2.69
N LYS A 231 -0.78 -9.41 -1.40
CA LYS A 231 0.47 -9.17 -0.68
C LYS A 231 1.36 -10.40 -0.76
N ASP A 232 2.67 -10.20 -0.89
CA ASP A 232 3.67 -11.26 -0.71
C ASP A 232 4.19 -11.30 0.75
N VAL A 233 5.38 -11.86 1.01
CA VAL A 233 5.96 -11.99 2.36
C VAL A 233 6.09 -10.64 3.08
N GLU A 234 6.51 -9.60 2.36
CA GLU A 234 6.71 -8.25 2.91
C GLU A 234 5.51 -7.34 2.61
N ASP A 235 5.07 -6.57 3.61
CA ASP A 235 3.91 -5.67 3.48
C ASP A 235 4.27 -4.34 2.83
N ARG A 236 5.45 -3.82 3.18
CA ARG A 236 5.93 -2.51 2.76
C ARG A 236 7.42 -2.51 2.53
N ASP A 237 7.86 -1.65 1.61
CA ASP A 237 9.28 -1.37 1.40
C ASP A 237 9.83 -0.33 2.40
N GLU A 238 11.14 -0.04 2.30
CA GLU A 238 11.83 0.94 3.15
C GLU A 238 11.29 2.39 3.02
N TYR A 239 10.57 2.68 1.93
CA TYR A 239 9.93 3.96 1.65
C TYR A 239 8.47 4.02 2.13
N GLY A 240 7.98 2.95 2.74
CA GLY A 240 6.62 2.84 3.26
C GLY A 240 5.57 2.56 2.19
N ARG A 241 5.92 2.18 0.96
CA ARG A 241 4.96 1.78 -0.09
C ARG A 241 4.47 0.36 0.15
N LEU A 242 3.19 0.09 -0.11
CA LEU A 242 2.65 -1.27 -0.08
C LEU A 242 3.25 -2.10 -1.22
N LEU A 243 3.74 -3.30 -0.91
CA LEU A 243 4.22 -4.26 -1.90
C LEU A 243 3.09 -5.22 -2.27
N GLN A 244 2.59 -5.14 -3.51
CA GLN A 244 1.42 -5.91 -3.94
C GLN A 244 1.54 -6.40 -5.39
N TYR A 245 0.94 -7.55 -5.68
CA TYR A 245 0.49 -7.92 -7.01
C TYR A 245 -0.87 -7.26 -7.28
N VAL A 246 -1.03 -6.72 -8.48
CA VAL A 246 -2.23 -5.96 -8.86
C VAL A 246 -3.04 -6.75 -9.87
N TRP A 247 -4.33 -6.91 -9.57
CA TRP A 247 -5.28 -7.63 -10.40
C TRP A 247 -6.41 -6.71 -10.83
N LEU A 248 -6.71 -6.71 -12.12
CA LEU A 248 -7.92 -6.11 -12.68
C LEU A 248 -8.81 -7.25 -13.16
N ASP A 249 -9.91 -7.48 -12.44
CA ASP A 249 -10.73 -8.69 -12.62
C ASP A 249 -9.85 -9.96 -12.54
N ASP A 250 -9.83 -10.78 -13.59
CA ASP A 250 -8.99 -11.99 -13.69
C ASP A 250 -7.61 -11.73 -14.32
N ILE A 251 -7.28 -10.46 -14.63
CA ILE A 251 -6.03 -10.08 -15.30
C ILE A 251 -5.00 -9.66 -14.25
N MET A 252 -3.89 -10.38 -14.19
CA MET A 252 -2.70 -9.95 -13.43
C MET A 252 -2.02 -8.80 -14.17
N VAL A 253 -2.17 -7.58 -13.67
CA VAL A 253 -1.62 -6.36 -14.29
C VAL A 253 -0.11 -6.46 -14.39
N ASN A 254 0.54 -7.05 -13.36
CA ASN A 254 1.97 -7.27 -13.37
C ASN A 254 2.41 -8.06 -14.62
N ALA A 255 1.74 -9.19 -14.90
CA ALA A 255 2.09 -10.02 -16.05
C ALA A 255 1.82 -9.31 -17.39
N GLU A 256 0.80 -8.47 -17.46
CA GLU A 256 0.45 -7.72 -18.68
C GLU A 256 1.46 -6.61 -18.99
N LEU A 257 2.11 -6.03 -17.98
CA LEU A 257 3.14 -4.99 -18.17
C LEU A 257 4.48 -5.54 -18.65
N VAL A 258 4.77 -6.83 -18.43
CA VAL A 258 6.02 -7.50 -18.82
C VAL A 258 5.91 -8.19 -20.19
N ARG A 259 4.74 -8.12 -20.83
CA ARG A 259 4.41 -8.82 -22.07
C ARG A 259 4.76 -8.03 -23.33
#